data_AF-A0A8J5M1B8-F1
#
_entry.id   AF-A0A8J5M1B8-F1
#
_cell.length_a   1.000
_cell.length_b   1.000
_cell.length_c   1.000
_cell.angle_alpha   90.00
_cell.angle_beta   90.00
_cell.angle_gamma   90.00
#
_symmetry.space_group_name_H-M   'P 1'
#
loop_
_entity.id
_entity.type
_entity.pdbx_description
1 polymer ?
#
loop_
_entity_poly.entity_id
_entity_poly.type
_entity_poly.pdbx_seq_one_letter_code
_entity_poly.pdbx_strand_id
1 'polypeptide(L)'
;MSSSKTFALWLVAALLYLGHSIAHAQQVGTSCSQPRIRKSWDAYTDAEKALYIEAVGVAMDRGFHQKFVQIHTEQVTGLEAHQTCVFIYWHRMLLLGYENMLRSLNTSYECITLPYWDHLSASARQASNNCASVEGCSPMIADFGGTTTGLSKTLSVYGTNIAYSSRTIYAVHNAMGGVMVYFQAPVDPVFYSHHSLIDLLQTIYLKCQNGDEKLFLSTAAKRSDPRFWTSCARSGGGNFSGSDNITMRALAFDGKTYVNVWQEPNNILYPFFKDLPNKYADFVDAKDLGNYSYTYNISGGLANMYENCNDSNTLSAVSLLADEKQGAALKKTKTPLLPTISDGTEDDDSVKLCNIALFETAQILGYNDWAASEQMEMIACAHHGECIGPVDDYSDLFRANFGVKDHTRCFSIMQDLVAGTRIIGIPTWREITRRFLPCPLQDEEDSEESEAAVA
;
A
#
# COMPACT_ATOMS: atom_id res chain seq x y z
N MET A 1 -5.82 30.33 74.35
CA MET A 1 -4.73 29.54 73.74
C MET A 1 -5.17 28.09 73.63
N SER A 2 -4.88 27.44 72.51
CA SER A 2 -5.28 26.07 72.10
C SER A 2 -6.59 25.94 71.32
N SER A 3 -6.56 26.40 70.06
CA SER A 3 -7.46 25.90 69.00
C SER A 3 -6.76 26.11 67.65
N SER A 4 -5.86 25.19 67.28
CA SER A 4 -5.15 25.26 65.99
C SER A 4 -4.53 23.91 65.57
N LYS A 5 -5.14 22.77 65.90
CA LYS A 5 -4.58 21.47 65.50
C LYS A 5 -5.55 20.51 64.79
N THR A 6 -6.84 20.83 64.69
CA THR A 6 -7.83 19.95 64.02
C THR A 6 -8.28 20.44 62.65
N PHE A 7 -8.00 21.69 62.26
CA PHE A 7 -8.34 22.21 60.93
C PHE A 7 -7.29 21.90 59.86
N ALA A 8 -6.06 21.56 60.24
CA ALA A 8 -4.97 21.26 59.31
C ALA A 8 -5.07 19.84 58.69
N LEU A 9 -5.75 18.90 59.35
CA LEU A 9 -5.87 17.52 58.83
C LEU A 9 -6.97 17.35 57.76
N TRP A 10 -7.98 18.21 57.75
CA TRP A 10 -9.04 18.15 56.73
C TRP A 10 -8.65 18.83 55.41
N LEU A 11 -7.76 19.82 55.44
CA LEU A 11 -7.23 20.46 54.22
C LEU A 11 -6.20 19.59 53.49
N VAL A 12 -5.41 18.79 54.20
CA VAL A 12 -4.44 17.86 53.57
C VAL A 12 -5.16 16.65 52.93
N ALA A 13 -6.25 16.16 53.52
CA ALA A 13 -7.06 15.10 52.91
C ALA A 13 -7.87 15.58 51.70
N ALA A 14 -8.38 16.83 51.71
CA ALA A 14 -9.10 17.41 50.58
C ALA A 14 -8.18 17.82 49.40
N LEU A 15 -6.91 18.17 49.68
CA LEU A 15 -5.89 18.45 48.65
C LEU A 15 -5.25 17.18 48.06
N LEU A 16 -5.39 16.01 48.70
CA LEU A 16 -4.94 14.72 48.17
C LEU A 16 -5.99 14.00 47.30
N TYR A 17 -7.23 14.49 47.28
CA TYR A 17 -8.32 13.98 46.41
C TYR A 17 -8.60 14.85 45.17
N LEU A 18 -7.90 15.98 45.02
CA LEU A 18 -7.93 16.84 43.83
C LEU A 18 -6.58 16.76 43.11
N GLY A 19 -6.31 15.65 42.43
CA GLY A 19 -5.04 15.51 41.71
C GLY A 19 -4.66 14.12 41.23
N HIS A 20 -5.46 13.08 41.49
CA HIS A 20 -5.35 11.82 40.76
C HIS A 20 -6.43 11.76 39.68
N SER A 21 -6.37 12.70 38.74
CA SER A 21 -6.67 12.31 37.38
C SER A 21 -5.66 11.21 37.07
N ILE A 22 -6.11 9.96 37.13
CA ILE A 22 -5.45 8.89 36.40
C ILE A 22 -5.52 9.38 34.96
N ALA A 23 -4.48 10.09 34.52
CA ALA A 23 -4.16 10.21 33.13
C ALA A 23 -3.94 8.77 32.69
N HIS A 24 -5.04 8.10 32.33
CA HIS A 24 -4.98 7.10 31.29
C HIS A 24 -4.23 7.83 30.19
N ALA A 25 -3.03 7.34 29.86
CA ALA A 25 -2.35 7.77 28.65
C ALA A 25 -3.35 7.50 27.53
N GLN A 26 -4.15 8.51 27.20
CA GLN A 26 -5.19 8.41 26.20
C GLN A 26 -4.40 8.31 24.91
N GLN A 27 -4.38 7.09 24.37
CA GLN A 27 -3.78 6.84 23.07
C GLN A 27 -4.41 7.79 22.07
N VAL A 28 -3.61 8.28 21.15
CA VAL A 28 -4.14 9.14 20.10
C VAL A 28 -5.21 8.37 19.32
N GLY A 29 -6.44 8.87 19.35
CA GLY A 29 -7.53 8.43 18.49
C GLY A 29 -8.27 7.15 18.90
N THR A 30 -8.40 6.81 20.18
CA THR A 30 -9.26 5.66 20.61
C THR A 30 -10.69 6.04 20.98
N SER A 31 -11.10 7.31 20.84
CA SER A 31 -12.47 7.77 21.14
C SER A 31 -13.48 7.44 20.01
N CYS A 32 -13.05 6.73 18.97
CA CYS A 32 -13.88 6.39 17.83
C CYS A 32 -14.80 5.21 18.14
N SER A 33 -16.05 5.32 17.71
CA SER A 33 -17.05 4.26 17.87
C SER A 33 -16.76 3.01 17.02
N GLN A 34 -15.98 3.19 15.94
CA GLN A 34 -15.61 2.13 15.01
C GLN A 34 -14.12 1.82 15.11
N PRO A 35 -13.71 0.56 14.91
CA PRO A 35 -12.30 0.23 14.79
C PRO A 35 -11.70 0.87 13.54
N ARG A 36 -10.36 0.90 13.45
CA ARG A 36 -9.65 1.46 12.30
C ARG A 36 -9.91 0.58 11.07
N ILE A 37 -10.63 1.12 10.09
CA ILE A 37 -10.87 0.50 8.78
C ILE A 37 -10.25 1.42 7.73
N ARG A 38 -9.22 0.95 7.04
CA ARG A 38 -8.64 1.62 5.88
C ARG A 38 -9.43 1.24 4.64
N LYS A 39 -9.77 2.19 3.78
CA LYS A 39 -10.54 1.92 2.55
C LYS A 39 -9.87 2.54 1.33
N SER A 40 -10.26 2.09 0.14
CA SER A 40 -9.77 2.70 -1.11
C SER A 40 -10.14 4.17 -1.13
N TRP A 41 -9.24 5.02 -1.62
CA TRP A 41 -9.57 6.43 -1.88
C TRP A 41 -10.76 6.62 -2.80
N ASP A 42 -10.99 5.66 -3.71
CA ASP A 42 -12.14 5.65 -4.61
C ASP A 42 -13.46 5.49 -3.84
N ALA A 43 -13.42 4.90 -2.64
CA ALA A 43 -14.57 4.72 -1.75
C ALA A 43 -14.70 5.84 -0.68
N TYR A 44 -13.84 6.86 -0.70
CA TYR A 44 -14.00 8.03 0.17
C TYR A 44 -15.10 8.93 -0.40
N THR A 45 -15.99 9.37 0.47
CA THR A 45 -16.91 10.49 0.18
C THR A 45 -16.12 11.80 0.05
N ASP A 46 -16.69 12.80 -0.63
CA ASP A 46 -16.07 14.13 -0.76
C ASP A 46 -15.69 14.74 0.60
N ALA A 47 -16.53 14.53 1.63
CA ALA A 47 -16.28 14.99 2.98
C ALA A 47 -15.05 14.28 3.61
N GLU A 48 -14.92 12.96 3.42
CA GLU A 48 -13.75 12.22 3.92
C GLU A 48 -12.48 12.61 3.16
N LYS A 49 -12.56 12.81 1.85
CA LYS A 49 -11.43 13.29 1.03
C LYS A 49 -10.96 14.66 1.51
N ALA A 50 -11.88 15.61 1.66
CA ALA A 50 -11.59 16.95 2.15
C ALA A 50 -10.95 16.92 3.55
N LEU A 51 -11.51 16.11 4.46
CA LEU A 51 -11.00 15.98 5.82
C LEU A 51 -9.59 15.36 5.85
N TYR A 52 -9.31 14.35 5.02
CA TYR A 52 -7.98 13.75 4.91
C TYR A 52 -6.94 14.74 4.35
N ILE A 53 -7.29 15.43 3.26
CA ILE A 53 -6.43 16.44 2.63
C ILE A 53 -6.13 17.58 3.61
N GLU A 54 -7.13 18.05 4.36
CA GLU A 54 -6.96 19.06 5.39
C GLU A 54 -5.99 18.58 6.49
N ALA A 55 -6.16 17.36 7.00
CA ALA A 55 -5.27 16.79 8.02
C ALA A 55 -3.82 16.69 7.54
N VAL A 56 -3.59 16.25 6.30
CA VAL A 56 -2.26 16.20 5.68
C VAL A 56 -1.69 17.60 5.51
N GLY A 57 -2.49 18.57 5.05
CA GLY A 57 -2.09 19.99 4.94
C GLY A 57 -1.64 20.56 6.29
N VAL A 58 -2.40 20.32 7.36
CA VAL A 58 -2.02 20.74 8.73
C VAL A 58 -0.74 20.05 9.19
N ALA A 59 -0.53 18.78 8.83
CA ALA A 59 0.71 18.06 9.15
C ALA A 59 1.92 18.68 8.43
N MET A 60 1.76 19.13 7.19
CA MET A 60 2.79 19.84 6.43
C MET A 60 3.07 21.23 7.01
N ASP A 61 2.04 22.01 7.31
CA ASP A 61 2.17 23.36 7.89
C ASP A 61 2.91 23.34 9.23
N ARG A 62 2.67 22.30 10.03
CA ARG A 62 3.33 22.10 11.34
C ARG A 62 4.71 21.45 11.23
N GLY A 63 5.16 21.09 10.02
CA GLY A 63 6.47 20.46 9.79
C GLY A 63 6.53 18.97 10.14
N PHE A 64 5.41 18.35 10.54
CA PHE A 64 5.39 16.94 10.92
C PHE A 64 5.62 16.03 9.71
N HIS A 65 4.98 16.33 8.58
CA HIS A 65 5.14 15.54 7.36
C HIS A 65 6.63 15.44 6.96
N GLN A 66 7.36 16.54 7.00
CA GLN A 66 8.80 16.60 6.71
C GLN A 66 9.64 15.77 7.69
N LYS A 67 9.20 15.61 8.94
CA LYS A 67 9.88 14.74 9.92
C LYS A 67 9.71 13.25 9.60
N PHE A 68 8.60 12.84 8.98
CA PHE A 68 8.48 11.48 8.45
C PHE A 68 9.34 11.27 7.20
N VAL A 69 9.48 12.29 6.34
CA VAL A 69 10.49 12.27 5.26
C VAL A 69 11.89 12.12 5.85
N GLN A 70 12.21 12.83 6.94
CA GLN A 70 13.51 12.70 7.61
C GLN A 70 13.77 11.27 8.09
N ILE A 71 12.78 10.61 8.69
CA ILE A 71 12.90 9.19 9.04
C ILE A 71 13.33 8.42 7.80
N HIS A 72 12.53 8.44 6.73
CA HIS A 72 12.79 7.59 5.57
C HIS A 72 14.12 7.88 4.84
N THR A 73 14.59 9.12 4.88
CA THR A 73 15.85 9.56 4.26
C THR A 73 17.11 9.33 5.11
N GLU A 74 16.96 9.09 6.42
CA GLU A 74 18.11 8.87 7.29
C GLU A 74 18.82 7.58 6.88
N GLN A 75 20.13 7.62 6.71
CA GLN A 75 20.89 6.56 6.02
C GLN A 75 20.69 5.17 6.64
N VAL A 76 20.75 5.03 7.97
CA VAL A 76 20.66 3.71 8.60
C VAL A 76 19.24 3.15 8.50
N THR A 77 18.24 3.97 8.82
CA THR A 77 16.85 3.51 8.76
C THR A 77 16.36 3.32 7.33
N GLY A 78 16.82 4.13 6.36
CA GLY A 78 16.54 3.97 4.94
C GLY A 78 17.11 2.67 4.37
N LEU A 79 18.36 2.33 4.72
CA LEU A 79 18.97 1.04 4.34
C LEU A 79 18.32 -0.15 5.05
N GLU A 80 17.82 0.02 6.27
CA GLU A 80 17.07 -1.01 6.97
C GLU A 80 15.70 -1.24 6.32
N ALA A 81 15.01 -0.17 5.94
CA ALA A 81 13.68 -0.19 5.37
C ALA A 81 13.59 -0.78 3.95
N HIS A 82 14.70 -0.81 3.18
CA HIS A 82 14.69 -1.14 1.75
C HIS A 82 15.71 -2.22 1.38
N GLN A 83 15.37 -3.05 0.38
CA GLN A 83 16.22 -4.17 -0.08
C GLN A 83 16.55 -5.18 1.03
N THR A 84 15.66 -5.28 2.02
CA THR A 84 15.75 -6.20 3.15
C THR A 84 14.43 -6.94 3.34
N CYS A 85 14.51 -8.05 4.06
CA CYS A 85 13.40 -8.87 4.52
C CYS A 85 12.48 -8.17 5.54
N VAL A 86 12.84 -6.97 6.02
CA VAL A 86 12.07 -6.23 7.03
C VAL A 86 11.19 -5.12 6.45
N PHE A 87 11.27 -4.90 5.13
CA PHE A 87 10.57 -3.84 4.39
C PHE A 87 9.10 -3.68 4.82
N ILE A 88 8.31 -4.75 4.78
CA ILE A 88 6.86 -4.68 5.07
C ILE A 88 6.59 -4.24 6.52
N TYR A 89 7.33 -4.80 7.47
CA TYR A 89 7.13 -4.56 8.89
C TYR A 89 7.59 -3.16 9.31
N TRP A 90 8.70 -2.71 8.74
CA TRP A 90 9.21 -1.36 8.95
C TRP A 90 8.21 -0.31 8.45
N HIS A 91 7.69 -0.48 7.23
CA HIS A 91 6.71 0.44 6.65
C HIS A 91 5.38 0.40 7.40
N ARG A 92 4.93 -0.76 7.90
CA ARG A 92 3.73 -0.86 8.74
C ARG A 92 3.84 0.02 10.00
N MET A 93 5.00 0.03 10.67
CA MET A 93 5.24 0.91 11.81
C MET A 93 5.22 2.39 11.39
N LEU A 94 5.81 2.73 10.23
CA LEU A 94 5.83 4.10 9.70
C LEU A 94 4.40 4.60 9.42
N LEU A 95 3.57 3.78 8.76
CA LEU A 95 2.17 4.09 8.45
C LEU A 95 1.36 4.33 9.72
N LEU A 96 1.50 3.48 10.73
CA LEU A 96 0.81 3.66 12.03
C LEU A 96 1.23 4.93 12.74
N GLY A 97 2.53 5.25 12.74
CA GLY A 97 3.03 6.50 13.29
C GLY A 97 2.46 7.71 12.55
N TYR A 98 2.37 7.67 11.22
CA TYR A 98 1.83 8.76 10.41
C TYR A 98 0.32 8.93 10.64
N GLU A 99 -0.43 7.83 10.67
CA GLU A 99 -1.86 7.83 10.99
C GLU A 99 -2.11 8.37 12.41
N ASN A 100 -1.33 7.93 13.40
CA ASN A 100 -1.40 8.45 14.77
C ASN A 100 -1.08 9.94 14.80
N MET A 101 -0.09 10.41 14.04
CA MET A 101 0.21 11.82 13.92
C MET A 101 -1.00 12.59 13.39
N LEU A 102 -1.59 12.19 12.27
CA LEU A 102 -2.77 12.86 11.69
C LEU A 102 -3.94 12.92 12.67
N ARG A 103 -4.27 11.79 13.33
CA ARG A 103 -5.34 11.69 14.32
C ARG A 103 -5.11 12.56 15.56
N SER A 104 -3.88 13.01 15.82
CA SER A 104 -3.57 13.89 16.97
C SER A 104 -3.77 15.38 16.69
N LEU A 105 -3.85 15.81 15.42
CA LEU A 105 -3.72 17.23 15.09
C LEU A 105 -4.97 18.06 15.38
N ASN A 106 -6.15 17.42 15.36
CA ASN A 106 -7.47 18.00 15.64
C ASN A 106 -8.43 16.88 16.08
N THR A 107 -9.42 17.20 16.92
CA THR A 107 -10.50 16.27 17.29
C THR A 107 -11.32 15.82 16.08
N SER A 108 -11.48 16.66 15.04
CA SER A 108 -12.15 16.24 13.80
C SER A 108 -11.40 15.12 13.06
N TYR A 109 -10.09 14.98 13.28
CA TYR A 109 -9.26 13.97 12.62
C TYR A 109 -9.11 12.69 13.44
N GLU A 110 -9.64 12.66 14.66
CA GLU A 110 -9.34 11.61 15.64
C GLU A 110 -9.71 10.20 15.16
N CYS A 111 -10.59 10.10 14.15
CA CYS A 111 -11.06 8.87 13.53
C CYS A 111 -10.58 8.63 12.10
N ILE A 112 -9.76 9.51 11.52
CA ILE A 112 -9.20 9.31 10.18
C ILE A 112 -8.33 8.05 10.15
N THR A 113 -8.46 7.29 9.08
CA THR A 113 -7.56 6.18 8.72
C THR A 113 -6.84 6.52 7.43
N LEU A 114 -5.67 5.90 7.21
CA LEU A 114 -4.98 6.05 5.94
C LEU A 114 -5.79 5.39 4.81
N PRO A 115 -6.04 6.09 3.69
CA PRO A 115 -6.58 5.48 2.49
C PRO A 115 -5.50 4.64 1.81
N TYR A 116 -5.90 3.58 1.12
CA TYR A 116 -5.00 2.92 0.16
C TYR A 116 -5.29 3.36 -1.27
N TRP A 117 -4.26 3.37 -2.11
CA TRP A 117 -4.38 3.64 -3.54
C TRP A 117 -4.60 2.33 -4.30
N ASP A 118 -5.84 2.08 -4.75
CA ASP A 118 -6.17 0.88 -5.51
C ASP A 118 -5.70 0.96 -6.97
N HIS A 119 -4.50 0.46 -7.22
CA HIS A 119 -3.99 0.43 -8.59
C HIS A 119 -4.63 -0.65 -9.46
N LEU A 120 -5.26 -1.67 -8.88
CA LEU A 120 -5.89 -2.75 -9.64
C LEU A 120 -7.13 -2.20 -10.32
N SER A 121 -8.00 -1.52 -9.56
CA SER A 121 -9.18 -0.86 -10.12
C SER A 121 -8.83 0.30 -11.07
N ALA A 122 -7.75 1.04 -10.79
CA ALA A 122 -7.26 2.04 -11.75
C ALA A 122 -6.80 1.41 -13.08
N SER A 123 -6.12 0.26 -13.02
CA SER A 123 -5.71 -0.49 -14.21
C SER A 123 -6.91 -1.08 -14.95
N ALA A 124 -7.95 -1.51 -14.22
CA ALA A 124 -9.19 -2.02 -14.82
C ALA A 124 -9.97 -0.94 -15.57
N ARG A 125 -10.06 0.27 -15.00
CA ARG A 125 -10.61 1.45 -15.70
C ARG A 125 -9.85 1.77 -16.98
N GLN A 126 -8.51 1.68 -16.94
CA GLN A 126 -7.69 1.91 -18.13
C GLN A 126 -7.92 0.84 -19.20
N ALA A 127 -7.94 -0.44 -18.80
CA ALA A 127 -8.22 -1.55 -19.70
C ALA A 127 -9.61 -1.47 -20.33
N SER A 128 -10.57 -0.88 -19.62
CA SER A 128 -11.94 -0.65 -20.09
C SER A 128 -12.09 0.65 -20.89
N ASN A 129 -10.98 1.33 -21.22
CA ASN A 129 -10.95 2.60 -21.96
C ASN A 129 -11.77 3.74 -21.30
N ASN A 130 -11.94 3.72 -19.98
CA ASN A 130 -12.62 4.80 -19.27
C ASN A 130 -11.74 6.04 -19.09
N CYS A 131 -10.44 5.91 -19.35
CA CYS A 131 -9.43 6.93 -19.11
C CYS A 131 -8.16 6.63 -19.91
N ALA A 132 -7.55 7.68 -20.46
CA ALA A 132 -6.35 7.56 -21.30
C ALA A 132 -5.03 7.73 -20.52
N SER A 133 -5.07 7.99 -19.20
CA SER A 133 -3.88 8.23 -18.39
C SER A 133 -4.06 7.75 -16.94
N VAL A 134 -2.95 7.50 -16.24
CA VAL A 134 -2.98 7.10 -14.82
C VAL A 134 -3.70 8.15 -13.95
N GLU A 135 -3.54 9.44 -14.24
CA GLU A 135 -4.26 10.51 -13.54
C GLU A 135 -5.77 10.42 -13.78
N GLY A 136 -6.19 10.18 -15.03
CA GLY A 136 -7.61 9.99 -15.37
C GLY A 136 -8.18 8.71 -14.77
N CYS A 137 -7.36 7.67 -14.60
CA CYS A 137 -7.79 6.39 -14.03
C CYS A 137 -7.68 6.32 -12.51
N SER A 138 -7.06 7.31 -11.87
CA SER A 138 -6.80 7.32 -10.43
C SER A 138 -7.20 8.65 -9.83
N PRO A 139 -8.42 8.76 -9.26
CA PRO A 139 -8.89 9.96 -8.58
C PRO A 139 -7.91 10.47 -7.53
N MET A 140 -7.16 9.57 -6.85
CA MET A 140 -6.15 9.98 -5.87
C MET A 140 -5.07 10.88 -6.46
N ILE A 141 -4.57 10.55 -7.66
CA ILE A 141 -3.51 11.33 -8.30
C ILE A 141 -4.01 12.73 -8.65
N ALA A 142 -5.23 12.83 -9.17
CA ALA A 142 -5.86 14.11 -9.46
C ALA A 142 -6.13 14.92 -8.18
N ASP A 143 -6.72 14.29 -7.16
CA ASP A 143 -7.11 14.94 -5.90
C ASP A 143 -5.91 15.45 -5.10
N PHE A 144 -4.74 14.80 -5.21
CA PHE A 144 -3.50 15.23 -4.55
C PHE A 144 -2.70 16.27 -5.35
N GLY A 145 -3.22 16.71 -6.51
CA GLY A 145 -2.64 17.76 -7.32
C GLY A 145 -1.63 17.28 -8.37
N GLY A 146 -1.75 16.04 -8.84
CA GLY A 146 -1.04 15.54 -10.02
C GLY A 146 -1.38 16.34 -11.29
N THR A 147 -0.52 16.29 -12.30
CA THR A 147 -0.82 16.93 -13.60
C THR A 147 -0.15 16.25 -14.80
N THR A 148 -0.96 15.90 -15.79
CA THR A 148 -0.54 15.38 -17.10
C THR A 148 0.31 16.35 -17.92
N THR A 149 0.27 17.65 -17.61
CA THR A 149 0.95 18.70 -18.40
C THR A 149 2.43 18.85 -18.09
N GLY A 150 2.94 18.18 -17.05
CA GLY A 150 4.38 17.99 -16.83
C GLY A 150 5.17 19.28 -16.53
N LEU A 151 5.31 19.65 -15.27
CA LEU A 151 6.33 20.62 -14.82
C LEU A 151 7.58 19.86 -14.36
N SER A 152 8.72 20.17 -14.98
CA SER A 152 10.03 19.72 -14.50
C SER A 152 10.65 20.80 -13.61
N LYS A 153 10.87 20.49 -12.33
CA LYS A 153 11.56 21.34 -11.36
C LYS A 153 12.56 20.53 -10.56
N THR A 154 13.58 21.19 -10.03
CA THR A 154 14.48 20.58 -9.04
C THR A 154 13.95 20.89 -7.65
N LEU A 155 13.63 19.86 -6.87
CA LEU A 155 13.28 19.97 -5.46
C LEU A 155 14.50 19.61 -4.62
N SER A 156 14.91 20.50 -3.70
CA SER A 156 15.98 20.20 -2.75
C SER A 156 15.38 19.72 -1.44
N VAL A 157 15.56 18.43 -1.11
CA VAL A 157 15.05 17.81 0.12
C VAL A 157 16.24 17.25 0.90
N TYR A 158 16.46 17.77 2.11
CA TYR A 158 17.58 17.39 2.99
C TYR A 158 18.96 17.40 2.30
N GLY A 159 19.19 18.38 1.41
CA GLY A 159 20.45 18.55 0.68
C GLY A 159 20.61 17.65 -0.55
N THR A 160 19.61 16.83 -0.87
CA THR A 160 19.54 16.08 -2.13
C THR A 160 18.68 16.85 -3.13
N ASN A 161 19.24 17.13 -4.31
CA ASN A 161 18.50 17.74 -5.42
C ASN A 161 17.83 16.64 -6.23
N ILE A 162 16.51 16.66 -6.26
CA ILE A 162 15.67 15.67 -6.93
C ILE A 162 15.07 16.33 -8.16
N ALA A 163 15.32 15.74 -9.32
CA ALA A 163 14.62 16.10 -10.54
C ALA A 163 13.17 15.61 -10.37
N TYR A 164 12.27 16.54 -10.04
CA TYR A 164 10.84 16.32 -10.00
C TYR A 164 10.29 16.60 -11.40
N SER A 165 9.65 15.61 -12.00
CA SER A 165 8.83 15.77 -13.19
C SER A 165 7.42 15.41 -12.78
N SER A 166 6.45 16.31 -12.92
CA SER A 166 5.05 15.96 -12.68
C SER A 166 4.46 15.06 -13.79
N ARG A 167 5.27 14.55 -14.73
CA ARG A 167 4.81 13.53 -15.68
C ARG A 167 4.63 12.20 -14.95
N THR A 168 3.43 11.92 -14.48
CA THR A 168 3.04 10.59 -13.98
C THR A 168 2.84 9.69 -15.20
N ILE A 169 3.91 9.02 -15.66
CA ILE A 169 3.89 8.16 -16.87
C ILE A 169 3.42 6.75 -16.49
N TYR A 170 2.67 6.11 -17.38
CA TYR A 170 1.95 4.82 -17.31
C TYR A 170 2.48 3.67 -16.45
N ALA A 171 1.56 2.91 -15.81
CA ALA A 171 1.77 1.74 -14.93
C ALA A 171 2.37 2.07 -13.55
N VAL A 172 1.86 1.51 -12.46
CA VAL A 172 2.25 1.84 -11.05
C VAL A 172 3.75 2.00 -10.83
N HIS A 173 4.59 1.18 -11.48
CA HIS A 173 6.05 1.25 -11.39
C HIS A 173 6.68 2.45 -12.13
N ASN A 174 6.08 2.91 -13.22
CA ASN A 174 6.48 4.09 -14.01
C ASN A 174 5.72 5.36 -13.56
N ALA A 175 4.52 5.18 -12.99
CA ALA A 175 3.63 6.21 -12.44
C ALA A 175 4.17 6.74 -11.12
N MET A 176 4.87 5.89 -10.37
CA MET A 176 5.71 6.29 -9.25
C MET A 176 7.03 6.96 -9.67
N GLY A 177 7.21 7.33 -10.95
CA GLY A 177 8.33 8.18 -11.37
C GLY A 177 8.42 9.49 -10.57
N GLY A 178 9.50 10.25 -10.77
CA GLY A 178 9.73 11.48 -10.01
C GLY A 178 10.25 11.20 -8.60
N VAL A 179 9.61 11.72 -7.55
CA VAL A 179 10.15 11.58 -6.17
C VAL A 179 9.89 10.21 -5.54
N MET A 180 8.85 9.50 -5.99
CA MET A 180 8.39 8.22 -5.42
C MET A 180 9.39 7.06 -5.60
N VAL A 181 10.46 7.26 -6.38
CA VAL A 181 11.55 6.30 -6.55
C VAL A 181 12.75 6.56 -5.63
N TYR A 182 12.82 7.72 -4.98
CA TYR A 182 13.94 8.07 -4.08
C TYR A 182 13.61 7.81 -2.61
N PHE A 183 14.61 7.81 -1.72
CA PHE A 183 14.38 7.80 -0.28
C PHE A 183 13.58 9.01 0.23
N GLN A 184 13.40 10.04 -0.59
CA GLN A 184 12.57 11.20 -0.31
C GLN A 184 11.12 11.01 -0.74
N ALA A 185 10.74 9.85 -1.27
CA ALA A 185 9.39 9.49 -1.71
C ALA A 185 8.27 9.95 -0.75
N PRO A 186 8.40 9.86 0.59
CA PRO A 186 7.35 10.33 1.49
C PRO A 186 7.02 11.82 1.42
N VAL A 187 7.78 12.63 0.68
CA VAL A 187 7.43 14.04 0.41
C VAL A 187 6.17 14.17 -0.44
N ASP A 188 5.85 13.13 -1.22
CA ASP A 188 4.58 13.00 -1.91
C ASP A 188 3.59 12.27 -1.00
N PRO A 189 2.44 12.89 -0.63
CA PRO A 189 1.43 12.23 0.20
C PRO A 189 0.89 10.91 -0.35
N VAL A 190 0.95 10.68 -1.68
CA VAL A 190 0.56 9.41 -2.31
C VAL A 190 1.40 8.25 -1.75
N PHE A 191 2.62 8.50 -1.27
CA PHE A 191 3.48 7.50 -0.63
C PHE A 191 2.75 6.67 0.42
N TYR A 192 2.04 7.34 1.35
CA TYR A 192 1.39 6.66 2.46
C TYR A 192 0.25 5.77 1.98
N SER A 193 -0.45 6.18 0.92
CA SER A 193 -1.53 5.40 0.33
C SER A 193 -1.05 4.26 -0.55
N HIS A 194 0.05 4.45 -1.27
CA HIS A 194 0.74 3.36 -1.96
C HIS A 194 1.19 2.29 -0.96
N HIS A 195 1.93 2.68 0.09
CA HIS A 195 2.37 1.74 1.11
C HIS A 195 1.23 1.14 1.93
N SER A 196 0.09 1.82 2.07
CA SER A 196 -1.11 1.24 2.66
C SER A 196 -1.71 0.13 1.78
N LEU A 197 -1.59 0.20 0.45
CA LEU A 197 -1.99 -0.92 -0.41
C LEU A 197 -1.00 -2.09 -0.28
N ILE A 198 0.30 -1.82 -0.23
CA ILE A 198 1.30 -2.88 -0.02
C ILE A 198 1.06 -3.60 1.33
N ASP A 199 0.67 -2.85 2.36
CA ASP A 199 0.28 -3.40 3.66
C ASP A 199 -1.00 -4.26 3.58
N LEU A 200 -1.98 -3.85 2.78
CA LEU A 200 -3.17 -4.65 2.47
C LEU A 200 -2.80 -5.96 1.76
N LEU A 201 -1.92 -5.93 0.76
CA LEU A 201 -1.44 -7.15 0.09
C LEU A 201 -0.77 -8.11 1.07
N GLN A 202 0.01 -7.61 2.04
CA GLN A 202 0.55 -8.45 3.11
C GLN A 202 -0.55 -9.05 3.99
N THR A 203 -1.61 -8.29 4.27
CA THR A 203 -2.76 -8.75 5.07
C THR A 203 -3.49 -9.88 4.36
N ILE A 204 -3.71 -9.74 3.05
CA ILE A 204 -4.24 -10.80 2.18
C ILE A 204 -3.31 -12.02 2.26
N TYR A 205 -2.02 -11.86 1.93
CA TYR A 205 -1.03 -12.94 1.96
C TYR A 205 -1.03 -13.71 3.29
N LEU A 206 -1.04 -13.00 4.43
CA LEU A 206 -1.08 -13.61 5.76
C LEU A 206 -2.35 -14.47 5.95
N LYS A 207 -3.53 -13.97 5.55
CA LYS A 207 -4.78 -14.75 5.58
C LYS A 207 -4.64 -16.02 4.74
N CYS A 208 -4.13 -15.90 3.52
CA CYS A 208 -3.98 -17.02 2.59
C CYS A 208 -3.07 -18.11 3.14
N GLN A 209 -1.90 -17.72 3.67
CA GLN A 209 -0.97 -18.66 4.29
C GLN A 209 -1.53 -19.32 5.55
N ASN A 210 -2.35 -18.59 6.32
CA ASN A 210 -2.97 -19.13 7.53
C ASN A 210 -4.18 -20.03 7.24
N GLY A 211 -4.85 -19.86 6.09
CA GLY A 211 -6.08 -20.57 5.73
C GLY A 211 -7.32 -20.16 6.53
N ASP A 212 -7.16 -19.29 7.53
CA ASP A 212 -8.24 -18.78 8.37
C ASP A 212 -7.91 -17.34 8.82
N GLU A 213 -8.80 -16.41 8.48
CA GLU A 213 -8.75 -14.99 8.87
C GLU A 213 -8.86 -14.78 10.39
N LYS A 214 -9.47 -15.73 11.10
CA LYS A 214 -9.69 -15.66 12.56
C LYS A 214 -8.50 -16.17 13.34
N LEU A 215 -7.51 -16.76 12.67
CA LEU A 215 -6.30 -17.27 13.30
C LEU A 215 -5.40 -16.13 13.77
N PHE A 216 -5.04 -16.19 15.06
CA PHE A 216 -3.98 -15.37 15.65
C PHE A 216 -2.74 -16.22 15.88
N LEU A 217 -1.63 -15.82 15.26
CA LEU A 217 -0.34 -16.46 15.46
C LEU A 217 0.28 -16.03 16.80
N SER A 218 0.88 -16.97 17.51
CA SER A 218 1.68 -16.63 18.69
C SER A 218 2.89 -15.77 18.27
N THR A 219 3.42 -14.96 19.20
CA THR A 219 4.62 -14.17 18.89
C THR A 219 5.82 -15.04 18.53
N ALA A 220 5.90 -16.27 19.04
CA ALA A 220 6.94 -17.22 18.63
C ALA A 220 6.78 -17.63 17.15
N ALA A 221 5.56 -17.96 16.72
CA ALA A 221 5.28 -18.30 15.33
C ALA A 221 5.56 -17.13 14.38
N LYS A 222 5.12 -15.91 14.74
CA LYS A 222 5.40 -14.70 13.95
C LYS A 222 6.89 -14.41 13.76
N ARG A 223 7.76 -14.84 14.68
CA ARG A 223 9.22 -14.59 14.63
C ARG A 223 10.00 -15.58 13.77
N SER A 224 9.48 -16.78 13.52
CA SER A 224 10.29 -17.88 12.98
C SER A 224 9.61 -18.73 11.93
N ASP A 225 8.31 -18.54 11.69
CA ASP A 225 7.63 -19.25 10.61
C ASP A 225 8.17 -18.76 9.26
N PRO A 226 8.75 -19.63 8.43
CA PRO A 226 9.41 -19.24 7.18
C PRO A 226 8.46 -18.60 6.16
N ARG A 227 7.14 -18.81 6.31
CA ARG A 227 6.13 -18.17 5.45
C ARG A 227 6.03 -16.67 5.69
N PHE A 228 6.32 -16.22 6.91
CA PHE A 228 6.20 -14.81 7.31
C PHE A 228 7.57 -14.19 7.61
N TRP A 229 8.54 -14.99 8.03
CA TRP A 229 9.85 -14.50 8.42
C TRP A 229 10.96 -15.27 7.73
N THR A 230 11.72 -14.57 6.88
CA THR A 230 12.99 -15.05 6.36
C THR A 230 14.10 -14.09 6.77
N SER A 231 15.16 -14.62 7.37
CA SER A 231 16.31 -13.82 7.79
C SER A 231 17.14 -13.40 6.58
N CYS A 232 17.58 -12.14 6.57
CA CYS A 232 18.44 -11.57 5.53
C CYS A 232 19.59 -10.78 6.15
N ALA A 233 20.63 -10.54 5.35
CA ALA A 233 21.82 -9.80 5.78
C ALA A 233 21.49 -8.33 6.08
N ARG A 234 22.21 -7.76 7.04
CA ARG A 234 22.19 -6.33 7.39
C ARG A 234 23.36 -5.61 6.73
N SER A 235 23.18 -4.35 6.38
CA SER A 235 24.26 -3.49 5.86
C SER A 235 25.44 -3.34 6.82
N GLY A 236 25.18 -3.31 8.13
CA GLY A 236 26.19 -3.23 9.20
C GLY A 236 26.78 -4.57 9.65
N GLY A 237 26.46 -5.68 8.98
CA GLY A 237 26.87 -7.03 9.36
C GLY A 237 25.88 -7.75 10.27
N GLY A 238 25.92 -9.08 10.23
CA GLY A 238 24.92 -9.95 10.86
C GLY A 238 23.63 -10.04 10.05
N ASN A 239 22.63 -10.74 10.61
CA ASN A 239 21.34 -10.96 9.95
C ASN A 239 20.19 -10.44 10.81
N PHE A 240 19.08 -10.06 10.17
CA PHE A 240 17.84 -9.73 10.86
C PHE A 240 17.15 -10.98 11.46
N SER A 241 16.53 -10.79 12.62
CA SER A 241 15.73 -11.72 13.39
C SER A 241 14.37 -11.08 13.71
N GLY A 242 13.30 -11.87 13.75
CA GLY A 242 11.95 -11.34 14.02
C GLY A 242 11.81 -10.74 15.41
N SER A 243 12.76 -11.02 16.31
CA SER A 243 12.82 -10.46 17.66
C SER A 243 13.51 -9.09 17.75
N ASP A 244 14.14 -8.64 16.67
CA ASP A 244 14.87 -7.37 16.67
C ASP A 244 13.92 -6.19 16.79
N ASN A 245 14.44 -5.13 17.39
CA ASN A 245 13.74 -3.87 17.45
C ASN A 245 13.84 -3.17 16.08
N ILE A 246 12.77 -2.50 15.68
CA ILE A 246 12.72 -1.68 14.48
C ILE A 246 13.54 -0.41 14.70
N THR A 247 14.52 -0.16 13.84
CA THR A 247 15.27 1.09 13.82
C THR A 247 14.47 2.14 13.04
N MET A 248 14.00 3.18 13.73
CA MET A 248 13.24 4.27 13.12
C MET A 248 13.70 5.59 13.72
N ARG A 249 14.61 6.27 13.01
CA ARG A 249 15.38 7.37 13.58
C ARG A 249 15.05 8.72 12.96
N ALA A 250 15.07 9.76 13.78
CA ALA A 250 14.99 11.15 13.34
C ALA A 250 15.93 12.01 14.21
N LEU A 251 16.17 13.25 13.78
CA LEU A 251 16.95 14.18 14.60
C LEU A 251 16.19 14.49 15.89
N ALA A 252 16.91 14.48 17.01
CA ALA A 252 16.46 15.01 18.28
C ALA A 252 16.32 16.55 18.22
N PHE A 253 15.85 17.16 19.31
CA PHE A 253 15.69 18.63 19.39
C PHE A 253 16.99 19.42 19.20
N ASP A 254 18.16 18.80 19.41
CA ASP A 254 19.47 19.44 19.18
C ASP A 254 19.81 19.61 17.68
N GLY A 255 19.02 19.00 16.78
CA GLY A 255 19.22 19.03 15.34
C GLY A 255 20.49 18.30 14.86
N LYS A 256 21.12 17.50 15.72
CA LYS A 256 22.41 16.84 15.42
C LYS A 256 22.40 15.34 15.74
N THR A 257 21.70 14.94 16.78
CA THR A 257 21.70 13.56 17.27
C THR A 257 20.54 12.78 16.67
N TYR A 258 20.82 11.63 16.05
CA TYR A 258 19.77 10.71 15.60
C TYR A 258 19.35 9.77 16.72
N VAL A 259 18.05 9.72 16.99
CA VAL A 259 17.46 8.90 18.05
C VAL A 259 16.31 8.07 17.49
N ASN A 260 16.08 6.88 18.07
CA ASN A 260 14.88 6.11 17.76
C ASN A 260 13.64 6.86 18.27
N VAL A 261 12.69 7.13 17.37
CA VAL A 261 11.54 8.00 17.66
C VAL A 261 10.63 7.42 18.73
N TRP A 262 10.57 6.09 18.86
CA TRP A 262 9.77 5.41 19.89
C TRP A 262 10.47 5.31 21.26
N GLN A 263 11.76 5.67 21.35
CA GLN A 263 12.56 5.51 22.57
C GLN A 263 12.87 6.84 23.28
N GLU A 264 12.93 7.96 22.55
CA GLU A 264 13.36 9.25 23.09
C GLU A 264 12.17 10.18 23.38
N PRO A 265 11.78 10.41 24.66
CA PRO A 265 10.65 11.27 25.01
C PRO A 265 10.78 12.72 24.53
N ASN A 266 12.01 13.20 24.36
CA ASN A 266 12.31 14.51 23.81
C ASN A 266 12.46 14.47 22.28
N ASN A 267 11.83 13.54 21.59
CA ASN A 267 11.68 13.64 20.13
C ASN A 267 10.26 14.12 19.81
N ILE A 268 10.12 15.05 18.88
CA ILE A 268 8.81 15.58 18.48
C ILE A 268 7.87 14.49 17.93
N LEU A 269 8.41 13.40 17.39
CA LEU A 269 7.64 12.27 16.87
C LEU A 269 7.31 11.22 17.95
N TYR A 270 7.95 11.28 19.12
CA TYR A 270 7.76 10.30 20.20
C TYR A 270 6.30 10.05 20.59
N PRO A 271 5.44 11.08 20.72
CA PRO A 271 4.03 10.87 21.06
C PRO A 271 3.29 9.94 20.11
N PHE A 272 3.72 9.83 18.85
CA PHE A 272 3.04 9.06 17.81
C PHE A 272 3.49 7.58 17.76
N PHE A 273 4.64 7.26 18.36
CA PHE A 273 5.24 5.93 18.32
C PHE A 273 5.41 5.26 19.69
N LYS A 274 5.42 6.01 20.79
CA LYS A 274 5.73 5.51 22.15
C LYS A 274 4.88 4.33 22.63
N ASP A 275 3.66 4.21 22.11
CA ASP A 275 2.69 3.18 22.51
C ASP A 275 2.58 2.04 21.47
N LEU A 276 3.29 2.14 20.34
CA LEU A 276 3.39 1.07 19.35
C LEU A 276 4.34 -0.02 19.84
N PRO A 277 4.14 -1.30 19.45
CA PRO A 277 5.17 -2.31 19.63
C PRO A 277 6.42 -1.91 18.83
N ASN A 278 7.56 -2.49 19.20
CA ASN A 278 8.85 -2.10 18.60
C ASN A 278 9.61 -3.27 17.97
N LYS A 279 9.05 -4.50 17.95
CA LYS A 279 9.70 -5.65 17.35
C LYS A 279 9.07 -6.00 16.01
N TYR A 280 9.88 -6.48 15.08
CA TYR A 280 9.41 -6.86 13.76
C TYR A 280 8.26 -7.87 13.77
N ALA A 281 8.35 -8.92 14.59
CA ALA A 281 7.30 -9.93 14.69
C ALA A 281 5.96 -9.42 15.22
N ASP A 282 5.94 -8.28 15.92
CA ASP A 282 4.70 -7.71 16.41
C ASP A 282 3.90 -7.08 15.25
N PHE A 283 4.59 -6.68 14.17
CA PHE A 283 3.99 -6.09 12.97
C PHE A 283 3.66 -7.10 11.87
N VAL A 284 3.76 -8.42 12.12
CA VAL A 284 3.38 -9.42 11.10
C VAL A 284 1.89 -9.35 10.79
N ASP A 285 1.06 -9.10 11.79
CA ASP A 285 -0.40 -9.18 11.68
C ASP A 285 -1.07 -7.87 12.12
N ALA A 286 -1.69 -7.15 11.18
CA ALA A 286 -2.33 -5.86 11.42
C ALA A 286 -3.51 -5.95 12.42
N LYS A 287 -4.17 -7.12 12.53
CA LYS A 287 -5.25 -7.33 13.50
C LYS A 287 -4.78 -7.67 14.92
N ASP A 288 -3.46 -7.83 15.16
CA ASP A 288 -2.88 -8.17 16.46
C ASP A 288 -1.92 -7.09 16.99
N LEU A 289 -2.34 -5.83 16.94
CA LEU A 289 -1.59 -4.65 17.41
C LEU A 289 -2.27 -3.97 18.62
N GLY A 290 -3.13 -4.69 19.33
CA GLY A 290 -3.91 -4.15 20.45
C GLY A 290 -4.85 -3.04 19.98
N ASN A 291 -4.79 -1.87 20.63
CA ASN A 291 -5.64 -0.73 20.30
C ASN A 291 -5.26 -0.05 18.96
N TYR A 292 -4.10 -0.40 18.40
CA TYR A 292 -3.67 0.04 17.07
C TYR A 292 -4.01 -0.98 15.99
N SER A 293 -4.75 -2.04 16.32
CA SER A 293 -5.20 -3.00 15.32
C SER A 293 -6.13 -2.32 14.32
N TYR A 294 -5.98 -2.69 13.06
CA TYR A 294 -6.79 -2.17 11.97
C TYR A 294 -7.08 -3.28 10.96
N THR A 295 -8.06 -2.99 10.11
CA THR A 295 -8.45 -3.85 8.98
C THR A 295 -8.74 -2.97 7.77
N TYR A 296 -9.20 -3.60 6.69
CA TYR A 296 -9.47 -2.95 5.43
C TYR A 296 -10.93 -3.12 5.01
N ASN A 297 -11.46 -2.13 4.31
CA ASN A 297 -12.58 -2.34 3.39
C ASN A 297 -11.97 -2.62 2.01
N ILE A 298 -12.33 -3.74 1.40
CA ILE A 298 -11.69 -4.26 0.19
C ILE A 298 -12.78 -4.51 -0.86
N SER A 299 -12.49 -4.22 -2.13
CA SER A 299 -13.39 -4.45 -3.26
C SER A 299 -12.64 -4.98 -4.49
N GLY A 300 -13.38 -5.31 -5.55
CA GLY A 300 -12.83 -5.67 -6.86
C GLY A 300 -11.81 -6.81 -6.82
N GLY A 301 -10.71 -6.65 -7.57
CA GLY A 301 -9.65 -7.66 -7.65
C GLY A 301 -9.02 -8.01 -6.29
N LEU A 302 -8.89 -7.03 -5.38
CA LEU A 302 -8.34 -7.26 -4.04
C LEU A 302 -9.28 -8.09 -3.16
N ALA A 303 -10.59 -7.89 -3.28
CA ALA A 303 -11.58 -8.70 -2.56
C ALA A 303 -11.55 -10.14 -3.06
N ASN A 304 -11.52 -10.32 -4.38
CA ASN A 304 -11.39 -11.63 -5.00
C ASN A 304 -10.10 -12.35 -4.55
N MET A 305 -8.97 -11.64 -4.44
CA MET A 305 -7.73 -12.18 -3.87
C MET A 305 -7.92 -12.57 -2.41
N TYR A 306 -8.57 -11.75 -1.59
CA TYR A 306 -8.78 -12.06 -0.18
C TYR A 306 -9.63 -13.31 0.03
N GLU A 307 -10.74 -13.43 -0.69
CA GLU A 307 -11.72 -14.50 -0.52
C GLU A 307 -11.18 -15.83 -1.06
N ASN A 308 -10.61 -15.81 -2.26
CA ASN A 308 -10.30 -17.01 -3.04
C ASN A 308 -8.84 -17.50 -2.92
N CYS A 309 -8.00 -16.85 -2.10
CA CYS A 309 -6.59 -17.21 -2.06
C CYS A 309 -6.21 -18.52 -1.36
N ASN A 310 -7.18 -19.34 -0.98
CA ASN A 310 -6.91 -20.61 -0.29
C ASN A 310 -6.08 -21.57 -1.18
N ASP A 311 -6.24 -21.50 -2.51
CA ASP A 311 -5.37 -22.21 -3.45
C ASP A 311 -4.31 -21.32 -4.11
N SER A 312 -4.05 -20.09 -3.62
CA SER A 312 -2.91 -19.30 -4.14
C SER A 312 -1.54 -19.94 -3.87
N ASN A 313 -1.48 -21.00 -3.06
CA ASN A 313 -0.30 -21.86 -2.88
C ASN A 313 -0.18 -22.95 -3.96
N THR A 314 -1.19 -23.12 -4.82
CA THR A 314 -1.30 -24.06 -5.94
C THR A 314 -2.18 -23.45 -7.04
N LEU A 315 -1.60 -22.72 -7.99
CA LEU A 315 -2.34 -22.11 -9.11
C LEU A 315 -3.23 -23.19 -9.77
N SER A 316 -4.54 -22.97 -9.90
CA SER A 316 -5.44 -23.80 -10.72
C SER A 316 -6.68 -22.99 -11.14
N ALA A 317 -7.29 -23.35 -12.28
CA ALA A 317 -8.50 -22.68 -12.82
C ALA A 317 -9.67 -22.66 -11.82
N VAL A 318 -9.76 -23.67 -10.95
CA VAL A 318 -10.83 -23.80 -9.94
C VAL A 318 -10.71 -22.72 -8.87
N SER A 319 -9.52 -22.17 -8.65
CA SER A 319 -9.28 -21.11 -7.66
C SER A 319 -9.89 -19.76 -8.07
N LEU A 320 -10.19 -19.57 -9.36
CA LEU A 320 -10.89 -18.38 -9.86
C LEU A 320 -12.42 -18.44 -9.68
N LEU A 321 -12.95 -19.59 -9.25
CA LEU A 321 -14.38 -19.91 -9.18
C LEU A 321 -14.82 -20.52 -7.83
N ALA A 322 -13.97 -20.54 -6.81
CA ALA A 322 -14.19 -21.35 -5.62
C ALA A 322 -15.10 -20.68 -4.57
N ASP A 323 -16.27 -21.28 -4.35
CA ASP A 323 -17.20 -20.92 -3.27
C ASP A 323 -16.73 -21.41 -1.88
N GLU A 324 -17.13 -20.68 -0.83
CA GLU A 324 -16.68 -20.81 0.56
C GLU A 324 -16.77 -22.24 1.15
N LYS A 325 -15.71 -22.68 1.85
CA LYS A 325 -15.80 -23.80 2.80
C LYS A 325 -15.27 -23.45 4.18
N GLN A 326 -16.14 -23.65 5.17
CA GLN A 326 -15.87 -23.52 6.61
C GLN A 326 -15.10 -24.73 7.17
N GLY A 327 -14.13 -24.45 8.04
CA GLY A 327 -13.34 -25.47 8.73
C GLY A 327 -12.90 -25.11 10.16
N ALA A 328 -13.64 -25.68 11.12
CA ALA A 328 -13.22 -26.28 12.41
C ALA A 328 -12.40 -25.54 13.50
N ALA A 329 -13.04 -25.50 14.69
CA ALA A 329 -12.53 -25.60 16.07
C ALA A 329 -11.56 -24.53 16.64
N LEU A 330 -12.19 -23.48 17.18
CA LEU A 330 -11.65 -22.36 17.94
C LEU A 330 -11.05 -22.73 19.31
N LYS A 331 -9.91 -22.11 19.65
CA LYS A 331 -9.65 -21.69 21.04
C LYS A 331 -10.21 -20.27 21.22
N LYS A 332 -11.21 -20.12 22.09
CA LYS A 332 -11.81 -18.83 22.46
C LYS A 332 -10.76 -17.94 23.14
N THR A 333 -10.31 -16.87 22.47
CA THR A 333 -9.99 -15.57 23.07
C THR A 333 -9.62 -14.57 21.95
N LYS A 334 -10.34 -13.43 21.90
CA LYS A 334 -10.34 -12.34 20.88
C LYS A 334 -11.26 -12.56 19.66
N THR A 335 -12.26 -11.68 19.50
CA THR A 335 -13.01 -11.53 18.24
C THR A 335 -12.10 -10.76 17.27
N PRO A 336 -11.75 -11.32 16.11
CA PRO A 336 -10.84 -10.67 15.18
C PRO A 336 -11.48 -9.44 14.53
N LEU A 337 -10.67 -8.43 14.24
CA LEU A 337 -11.02 -7.38 13.30
C LEU A 337 -10.94 -7.99 11.89
N LEU A 338 -12.08 -8.07 11.20
CA LEU A 338 -12.17 -8.69 9.87
C LEU A 338 -12.33 -7.61 8.79
N PRO A 339 -11.80 -7.82 7.59
CA PRO A 339 -12.07 -6.93 6.47
C PRO A 339 -13.55 -6.86 6.14
N THR A 340 -13.98 -5.71 5.62
CA THR A 340 -15.30 -5.57 5.02
C THR A 340 -15.15 -5.76 3.52
N ILE A 341 -15.90 -6.69 2.94
CA ILE A 341 -15.91 -6.90 1.49
C ILE A 341 -17.02 -6.04 0.89
N SER A 342 -16.69 -5.37 -0.21
CA SER A 342 -17.62 -4.57 -1.01
C SER A 342 -17.52 -5.00 -2.47
N ASP A 343 -18.61 -4.83 -3.21
CA ASP A 343 -18.65 -5.22 -4.61
C ASP A 343 -17.63 -4.43 -5.44
N GLY A 344 -17.06 -5.09 -6.45
CA GLY A 344 -16.22 -4.43 -7.45
C GLY A 344 -17.02 -3.56 -8.42
N THR A 345 -16.31 -2.86 -9.29
CA THR A 345 -16.92 -2.12 -10.40
C THR A 345 -17.12 -3.01 -11.63
N GLU A 346 -17.93 -2.56 -12.60
CA GLU A 346 -18.09 -3.26 -13.89
C GLU A 346 -16.75 -3.42 -14.64
N ASP A 347 -15.82 -2.47 -14.46
CA ASP A 347 -14.47 -2.55 -15.03
C ASP A 347 -13.65 -3.67 -14.39
N ASP A 348 -13.73 -3.82 -13.06
CA ASP A 348 -13.08 -4.91 -12.33
C ASP A 348 -13.62 -6.27 -12.82
N ASP A 349 -14.93 -6.37 -13.00
CA ASP A 349 -15.59 -7.57 -13.50
C ASP A 349 -15.20 -7.89 -14.95
N SER A 350 -15.07 -6.87 -15.81
CA SER A 350 -14.64 -7.04 -17.20
C SER A 350 -13.23 -7.62 -17.29
N VAL A 351 -12.29 -7.09 -16.50
CA VAL A 351 -10.92 -7.64 -16.42
C VAL A 351 -10.90 -9.05 -15.82
N LYS A 352 -11.68 -9.29 -14.76
CA LYS A 352 -11.80 -10.63 -14.15
C LYS A 352 -12.30 -11.66 -15.16
N LEU A 353 -13.38 -11.36 -15.89
CA LEU A 353 -13.97 -12.25 -16.88
C LEU A 353 -13.02 -12.49 -18.06
N CYS A 354 -12.32 -11.45 -18.52
CA CYS A 354 -11.28 -11.59 -19.54
C CYS A 354 -10.18 -12.56 -19.08
N ASN A 355 -9.69 -12.41 -17.85
CA ASN A 355 -8.66 -13.27 -17.29
C ASN A 355 -9.12 -14.73 -17.16
N ILE A 356 -10.35 -14.96 -16.71
CA ILE A 356 -10.94 -16.31 -16.63
C ILE A 356 -11.00 -16.94 -18.02
N ALA A 357 -11.55 -16.23 -19.01
CA ALA A 357 -11.69 -16.75 -20.37
C ALA A 357 -10.33 -17.11 -21.01
N LEU A 358 -9.32 -16.26 -20.83
CA LEU A 358 -7.96 -16.52 -21.32
C LEU A 358 -7.30 -17.71 -20.60
N PHE A 359 -7.40 -17.76 -19.27
CA PHE A 359 -6.82 -18.86 -18.49
C PHE A 359 -7.45 -20.21 -18.84
N GLU A 360 -8.79 -20.28 -18.90
CA GLU A 360 -9.51 -21.50 -19.28
C GLU A 360 -9.17 -21.93 -20.70
N THR A 361 -9.06 -20.98 -21.64
CA THR A 361 -8.63 -21.28 -23.01
C THR A 361 -7.21 -21.86 -23.02
N ALA A 362 -6.28 -21.29 -22.26
CA ALA A 362 -4.93 -21.83 -22.12
C ALA A 362 -4.94 -23.27 -21.57
N GLN A 363 -5.73 -23.54 -20.54
CA GLN A 363 -5.86 -24.88 -19.96
C GLN A 363 -6.41 -25.90 -20.96
N ILE A 364 -7.43 -25.52 -21.74
CA ILE A 364 -8.00 -26.36 -22.82
C ILE A 364 -6.93 -26.73 -23.86
N LEU A 365 -5.99 -25.83 -24.15
CA LEU A 365 -4.88 -26.05 -25.07
C LEU A 365 -3.74 -26.87 -24.46
N GLY A 366 -3.85 -27.28 -23.20
CA GLY A 366 -2.88 -28.11 -22.50
C GLY A 366 -1.75 -27.34 -21.82
N TYR A 367 -1.86 -26.02 -21.66
CA TYR A 367 -0.93 -25.26 -20.83
C TYR A 367 -1.15 -25.61 -19.36
N ASN A 368 -0.07 -25.82 -18.62
CA ASN A 368 -0.12 -25.85 -17.16
C ASN A 368 -0.32 -24.43 -16.60
N ASP A 369 -0.60 -24.31 -15.31
CA ASP A 369 -1.00 -23.03 -14.70
C ASP A 369 0.06 -21.93 -14.82
N TRP A 370 1.33 -22.30 -14.70
CA TRP A 370 2.43 -21.35 -14.85
C TRP A 370 2.53 -20.86 -16.30
N ALA A 371 2.50 -21.77 -17.26
CA ALA A 371 2.58 -21.42 -18.67
C ALA A 371 1.32 -20.65 -19.14
N ALA A 372 0.13 -20.98 -18.61
CA ALA A 372 -1.10 -20.22 -18.83
C ALA A 372 -0.98 -18.78 -18.30
N SER A 373 -0.40 -18.61 -17.12
CA SER A 373 -0.15 -17.28 -16.54
C SER A 373 0.83 -16.46 -17.40
N GLU A 374 1.88 -17.10 -17.95
CA GLU A 374 2.77 -16.43 -18.90
C GLU A 374 2.05 -16.02 -20.19
N GLN A 375 1.14 -16.85 -20.72
CA GLN A 375 0.32 -16.48 -21.88
C GLN A 375 -0.55 -15.25 -21.58
N MET A 376 -1.20 -15.22 -20.40
CA MET A 376 -2.03 -14.10 -19.98
C MET A 376 -1.22 -12.81 -19.81
N GLU A 377 -0.03 -12.88 -19.21
CA GLU A 377 0.85 -11.71 -19.08
C GLU A 377 1.24 -11.16 -20.45
N MET A 378 1.59 -12.03 -21.40
CA MET A 378 1.89 -11.62 -22.77
C MET A 378 0.70 -10.97 -23.46
N ILE A 379 -0.50 -11.53 -23.30
CA ILE A 379 -1.73 -10.98 -23.84
C ILE A 379 -2.07 -9.62 -23.22
N ALA A 380 -1.92 -9.47 -21.90
CA ALA A 380 -2.18 -8.20 -21.22
C ALA A 380 -1.24 -7.09 -21.73
N CYS A 381 0.06 -7.37 -21.88
CA CYS A 381 1.02 -6.40 -22.43
C CYS A 381 0.74 -6.10 -23.92
N ALA A 382 0.42 -7.13 -24.72
CA ALA A 382 0.09 -6.98 -26.15
C ALA A 382 -1.19 -6.17 -26.35
N HIS A 383 -2.26 -6.49 -25.62
CA HIS A 383 -3.50 -5.73 -25.64
C HIS A 383 -3.28 -4.28 -25.26
N HIS A 384 -2.52 -3.99 -24.19
CA HIS A 384 -2.20 -2.61 -23.83
C HIS A 384 -1.50 -1.87 -24.99
N GLY A 385 -0.45 -2.48 -25.55
CA GLY A 385 0.35 -1.93 -26.63
C GLY A 385 -0.43 -1.68 -27.93
N GLU A 386 -1.35 -2.58 -28.26
CA GLU A 386 -2.15 -2.53 -29.50
C GLU A 386 -3.40 -1.64 -29.37
N CYS A 387 -4.01 -1.60 -28.19
CA CYS A 387 -5.35 -1.05 -28.02
C CYS A 387 -5.41 0.25 -27.22
N ILE A 388 -4.48 0.47 -26.30
CA ILE A 388 -4.55 1.58 -25.34
C ILE A 388 -3.47 2.62 -25.63
N GLY A 389 -2.24 2.17 -25.86
CA GLY A 389 -1.12 3.05 -26.13
C GLY A 389 0.24 2.35 -26.01
N PRO A 390 1.33 3.06 -26.36
CA PRO A 390 2.66 2.48 -26.35
C PRO A 390 3.07 2.01 -24.95
N VAL A 391 3.70 0.83 -24.89
CA VAL A 391 4.32 0.32 -23.67
C VAL A 391 5.68 0.99 -23.50
N ASP A 392 5.79 1.90 -22.53
CA ASP A 392 7.02 2.64 -22.25
C ASP A 392 8.04 1.85 -21.42
N ASP A 393 9.31 2.09 -21.70
CA ASP A 393 10.44 1.61 -20.90
C ASP A 393 10.84 2.61 -19.80
N TYR A 394 11.78 2.22 -18.94
CA TYR A 394 12.39 3.13 -17.98
C TYR A 394 13.06 4.31 -18.71
N SER A 395 12.71 5.52 -18.30
CA SER A 395 13.39 6.74 -18.77
C SER A 395 14.90 6.71 -18.50
N ASP A 396 15.68 7.42 -19.31
CA ASP A 396 17.14 7.58 -19.13
C ASP A 396 17.49 8.09 -17.72
N LEU A 397 16.67 9.01 -17.20
CA LEU A 397 16.81 9.54 -15.85
C LEU A 397 16.66 8.43 -14.81
N PHE A 398 15.61 7.60 -14.93
CA PHE A 398 15.40 6.47 -14.01
C PHE A 398 16.58 5.50 -14.05
N ARG A 399 17.05 5.13 -15.24
CA ARG A 399 18.20 4.24 -15.42
C ARG A 399 19.46 4.78 -14.75
N ALA A 400 19.77 6.06 -14.96
CA ALA A 400 20.92 6.72 -14.37
C ALA A 400 20.86 6.76 -12.84
N ASN A 401 19.67 6.98 -12.26
CA ASN A 401 19.51 7.10 -10.82
C ASN A 401 19.54 5.77 -10.08
N PHE A 402 18.96 4.71 -10.67
CA PHE A 402 18.80 3.40 -10.02
C PHE A 402 19.78 2.34 -10.49
N GLY A 403 20.63 2.66 -11.47
CA GLY A 403 21.56 1.69 -12.05
C GLY A 403 20.86 0.52 -12.74
N VAL A 404 19.61 0.70 -13.17
CA VAL A 404 18.80 -0.34 -13.80
C VAL A 404 19.24 -0.55 -15.25
N LYS A 405 19.72 -1.75 -15.53
CA LYS A 405 20.20 -2.16 -16.86
C LYS A 405 19.11 -2.82 -17.68
N ASP A 406 18.20 -3.53 -17.02
CA ASP A 406 17.10 -4.25 -17.69
C ASP A 406 15.95 -3.30 -18.07
N HIS A 407 14.97 -3.81 -18.80
CA HIS A 407 13.79 -3.06 -19.22
C HIS A 407 12.59 -3.33 -18.31
N THR A 408 11.54 -2.53 -18.44
CA THR A 408 10.25 -2.84 -17.80
C THR A 408 9.72 -4.18 -18.33
N ARG A 409 8.98 -4.93 -17.49
CA ARG A 409 8.54 -6.29 -17.83
C ARG A 409 7.69 -6.35 -19.10
N CYS A 410 6.67 -5.50 -19.22
CA CYS A 410 5.86 -5.46 -20.44
C CYS A 410 6.66 -4.97 -21.65
N PHE A 411 7.62 -4.04 -21.49
CA PHE A 411 8.45 -3.60 -22.61
C PHE A 411 9.30 -4.77 -23.15
N SER A 412 9.96 -5.52 -22.26
CA SER A 412 10.71 -6.73 -22.64
C SER A 412 9.83 -7.75 -23.36
N ILE A 413 8.62 -7.99 -22.85
CA ILE A 413 7.65 -8.91 -23.46
C ILE A 413 7.27 -8.44 -24.87
N MET A 414 6.96 -7.16 -25.05
CA MET A 414 6.60 -6.62 -26.36
C MET A 414 7.74 -6.71 -27.35
N GLN A 415 8.98 -6.41 -26.93
CA GLN A 415 10.15 -6.59 -27.77
C GLN A 415 10.35 -8.05 -28.20
N ASP A 416 10.19 -8.98 -27.27
CA ASP A 416 10.30 -10.41 -27.55
C ASP A 416 9.20 -10.92 -28.50
N LEU A 417 7.97 -10.41 -28.38
CA LEU A 417 6.86 -10.73 -29.28
C LEU A 417 7.12 -10.20 -30.70
N VAL A 418 7.60 -8.97 -30.83
CA VAL A 418 7.97 -8.37 -32.12
C VAL A 418 9.15 -9.10 -32.77
N ALA A 419 10.14 -9.51 -31.98
CA ALA A 419 11.28 -10.28 -32.44
C ALA A 419 10.95 -11.76 -32.76
N GLY A 420 9.77 -12.24 -32.36
CA GLY A 420 9.36 -13.63 -32.49
C GLY A 420 10.09 -14.60 -31.56
N THR A 421 10.77 -14.11 -30.53
CA THR A 421 11.43 -14.93 -29.49
C THR A 421 10.43 -15.42 -28.45
N ARG A 422 9.32 -14.69 -28.27
CA ARG A 422 8.12 -15.13 -27.55
C ARG A 422 6.93 -15.23 -28.49
N ILE A 423 6.01 -16.14 -28.18
CA ILE A 423 4.79 -16.37 -28.96
C ILE A 423 3.60 -16.51 -28.00
N ILE A 424 2.53 -15.79 -28.30
CA ILE A 424 1.22 -16.04 -27.70
C ILE A 424 0.59 -17.24 -28.43
N GLY A 425 0.54 -18.38 -27.75
CA GLY A 425 0.03 -19.63 -28.29
C GLY A 425 -1.47 -19.85 -28.09
N ILE A 426 -2.16 -18.94 -27.38
CA ILE A 426 -3.63 -18.92 -27.34
C ILE A 426 -4.14 -18.40 -28.70
N PRO A 427 -4.78 -19.22 -29.55
CA PRO A 427 -5.34 -18.76 -30.80
C PRO A 427 -6.49 -17.81 -30.53
N THR A 428 -6.75 -16.87 -31.44
CA THR A 428 -7.89 -15.93 -31.34
C THR A 428 -7.91 -15.09 -30.05
N TRP A 429 -6.79 -14.96 -29.34
CA TRP A 429 -6.73 -14.26 -28.05
C TRP A 429 -7.23 -12.81 -28.14
N ARG A 430 -7.03 -12.14 -29.29
CA ARG A 430 -7.56 -10.80 -29.55
C ARG A 430 -9.09 -10.78 -29.54
N GLU A 431 -9.73 -11.75 -30.19
CA GLU A 431 -11.18 -11.88 -30.24
C GLU A 431 -11.76 -12.25 -28.87
N ILE A 432 -11.06 -13.09 -28.09
CA ILE A 432 -11.44 -13.41 -26.70
C ILE A 432 -11.37 -12.14 -25.85
N THR A 433 -10.26 -11.40 -25.93
CA THR A 433 -10.04 -10.17 -25.17
C THR A 433 -11.06 -9.09 -25.53
N ARG A 434 -11.32 -8.89 -26.82
CA ARG A 434 -12.30 -7.92 -27.35
C ARG A 434 -13.76 -8.17 -26.91
N ARG A 435 -14.09 -9.34 -26.36
CA ARG A 435 -15.42 -9.59 -25.77
C ARG A 435 -15.62 -8.89 -24.43
N PHE A 436 -14.52 -8.53 -23.76
CA PHE A 436 -14.54 -8.00 -22.40
C PHE A 436 -13.88 -6.63 -22.32
N LEU A 437 -12.83 -6.39 -23.10
CA LEU A 437 -12.05 -5.16 -23.07
C LEU A 437 -12.03 -4.48 -24.47
N PRO A 438 -12.28 -3.17 -24.55
CA PRO A 438 -12.31 -2.42 -25.81
C PRO A 438 -10.92 -2.29 -26.46
N CYS A 439 -10.89 -1.96 -27.76
CA CYS A 439 -9.66 -1.73 -28.51
C CYS A 439 -9.70 -0.45 -29.36
N PRO A 440 -9.79 0.73 -28.74
CA PRO A 440 -10.12 1.97 -29.43
C PRO A 440 -9.12 2.35 -30.54
N LEU A 441 -7.81 2.17 -30.34
CA LEU A 441 -6.81 2.52 -31.36
C LEU A 441 -7.00 1.73 -32.65
N GLN A 442 -7.36 0.44 -32.52
CA GLN A 442 -7.59 -0.40 -33.67
C GLN A 442 -9.00 -0.17 -34.27
N ASP A 443 -9.98 0.14 -33.45
CA ASP A 443 -11.34 0.49 -33.91
C ASP A 443 -11.33 1.80 -34.73
N GLU A 444 -10.47 2.77 -34.36
CA GLU A 444 -10.23 4.00 -35.14
C GLU A 444 -9.52 3.69 -36.48
N GLU A 445 -8.44 2.91 -36.48
CA GLU A 445 -7.75 2.48 -37.71
C GLU A 445 -8.68 1.73 -38.67
N ASP A 446 -9.48 0.79 -38.17
CA ASP A 446 -10.45 0.02 -38.96
C ASP A 446 -11.51 0.97 -39.57
N SER A 447 -11.91 2.02 -38.85
CA SER A 447 -12.86 3.02 -39.34
C SER A 447 -12.27 3.89 -40.46
N GLU A 448 -11.01 4.35 -40.31
CA GLU A 448 -10.30 5.14 -41.32
C GLU A 448 -10.02 4.34 -42.60
N GLU A 449 -9.62 3.06 -42.48
CA GLU A 449 -9.46 2.17 -43.63
C GLU A 449 -10.80 1.92 -44.34
N SER A 450 -11.90 1.79 -43.60
CA SER A 450 -13.23 1.62 -44.19
C SER A 450 -13.70 2.86 -44.95
N GLU A 451 -13.43 4.07 -44.44
CA GLU A 451 -13.74 5.32 -45.14
C GLU A 451 -12.84 5.50 -46.37
N ALA A 452 -11.56 5.13 -46.28
CA ALA A 452 -10.62 5.18 -47.41
C ALA A 452 -10.93 4.15 -48.50
N ALA A 453 -11.52 3.00 -48.16
CA ALA A 453 -11.94 1.97 -49.12
C ALA A 453 -13.26 2.29 -49.83
N VAL A 454 -14.02 3.26 -49.31
CA VAL A 454 -15.31 3.70 -49.87
C VAL A 454 -15.17 5.01 -50.68
N ALA A 455 -14.03 5.69 -50.59
CA ALA A 455 -13.64 6.85 -51.41
C ALA A 455 -12.93 6.43 -52.71
#